data_AF-A0A354I4S6-F1
#
_entry.id   AF-A0A354I4S6-F1
#
_cell.length_a   1.000
_cell.length_b   1.000
_cell.length_c   1.000
_cell.angle_alpha   90.00
_cell.angle_beta   90.00
_cell.angle_gamma   90.00
#
_symmetry.space_group_name_H-M   'P 1'
#
loop_
_entity.id
_entity.type
_entity.pdbx_description
1 polymer ?
#
loop_
_entity_poly.entity_id
_entity_poly.type
_entity_poly.pdbx_seq_one_letter_code
_entity_poly.pdbx_strand_id
1 'polypeptide(L)'
;MSVFNVELKKVVDDSYEIETGFHLEGKLIEDLKQGLAGSVKKYAVITDSTVKELYAEKICNLLLEAGYQANLFVFPAGEKSKTRETKEIIEDAMLEKGYRRDCCIIAVGGGVVTDLAGFVAGTFGRGVPFINYATTLLAAADASVGGKTAVDTPLATNLIGLFNQPQKVYIDIAAWKTLPKRQLRSGMAETIKHACMADVSFFGYLKENMKKIMEIDQSCCEYIAEMNCKIKYQVVEKDEKESGLREILNLGHTVGRAIETVSDYRLLHGEALSIGMAAQVRLAVKFGYMTEEEAREVISLLKMADLPTAVPEYIDREELVKKLYTDKKVRDGKLRFVLQKGIGNVVEFENGVYAMPVAEETAREVITELP
;
A
#
# COMPACT_ATOMS: atom_id res chain seq x y z
N MET A 1 -50.67 1.03 -4.69
CA MET A 1 -49.31 0.80 -4.13
C MET A 1 -48.93 2.06 -3.37
N SER A 2 -48.56 1.95 -2.08
CA SER A 2 -47.98 3.07 -1.33
C SER A 2 -46.46 2.91 -1.31
N VAL A 3 -45.75 3.99 -1.65
CA VAL A 3 -44.29 4.07 -1.54
C VAL A 3 -43.97 4.95 -0.33
N PHE A 4 -43.19 4.42 0.61
CA PHE A 4 -42.69 5.15 1.78
C PHE A 4 -41.18 5.32 1.63
N ASN A 5 -40.74 6.54 1.38
CA ASN A 5 -39.32 6.87 1.21
C ASN A 5 -38.71 7.22 2.58
N VAL A 6 -37.65 6.50 2.98
CA VAL A 6 -36.84 6.84 4.15
C VAL A 6 -35.66 7.68 3.70
N GLU A 7 -35.61 8.94 4.15
CA GLU A 7 -34.56 9.88 3.75
C GLU A 7 -33.41 9.87 4.77
N LEU A 8 -32.29 9.26 4.40
CA LEU A 8 -31.06 9.20 5.21
C LEU A 8 -29.95 9.99 4.51
N LYS A 9 -30.09 11.33 4.45
CA LYS A 9 -29.05 12.20 3.88
C LYS A 9 -28.03 12.56 4.96
N LYS A 10 -26.76 12.21 4.74
CA LYS A 10 -25.60 12.54 5.60
C LYS A 10 -24.57 13.31 4.77
N VAL A 11 -24.01 14.38 5.35
CA VAL A 11 -22.72 14.93 4.92
C VAL A 11 -21.64 14.20 5.72
N VAL A 12 -20.68 13.60 5.03
CA VAL A 12 -19.56 12.89 5.64
C VAL A 12 -18.31 13.71 5.40
N ASP A 13 -17.56 14.03 6.46
CA ASP A 13 -16.20 14.56 6.37
C ASP A 13 -15.27 13.50 6.95
N ASP A 14 -14.54 12.81 6.07
CA ASP A 14 -13.57 11.78 6.43
C ASP A 14 -12.13 12.29 6.24
N SER A 15 -11.92 13.61 6.38
CA SER A 15 -10.58 14.21 6.34
C SER A 15 -9.73 13.74 7.52
N TYR A 16 -8.44 13.51 7.28
CA TYR A 16 -7.49 13.13 8.31
C TYR A 16 -6.11 13.73 8.02
N GLU A 17 -5.31 13.86 9.08
CA GLU A 17 -3.92 14.31 8.98
C GLU A 17 -2.97 13.14 8.73
N ILE A 18 -1.87 13.42 8.03
CA ILE A 18 -0.71 12.53 7.94
C ILE A 18 0.47 13.26 8.56
N GLU A 19 0.97 12.74 9.66
CA GLU A 19 2.14 13.29 10.36
C GLU A 19 3.37 12.42 10.07
N THR A 20 4.41 13.03 9.51
CA THR A 20 5.63 12.36 9.08
C THR A 20 6.80 12.87 9.90
N GLY A 21 7.65 11.98 10.40
CA GLY A 21 8.81 12.37 11.20
C GLY A 21 9.49 11.18 11.85
N PHE A 22 10.18 11.44 12.96
CA PHE A 22 10.95 10.46 13.71
C PHE A 22 10.45 10.38 15.15
N HIS A 23 10.30 9.16 15.66
CA HIS A 23 9.91 8.92 17.06
C HIS A 23 8.55 9.54 17.43
N LEU A 24 7.54 9.24 16.61
CA LEU A 24 6.21 9.86 16.69
C LEU A 24 5.34 9.29 17.83
N GLU A 25 5.82 8.33 18.61
CA GLU A 25 5.04 7.71 19.68
C GLU A 25 4.63 8.73 20.76
N GLY A 26 5.50 9.70 21.08
CA GLY A 26 5.17 10.77 22.03
C GLY A 26 4.09 11.70 21.49
N LYS A 27 4.17 12.00 20.19
CA LYS A 27 3.20 12.84 19.47
C LYS A 27 1.82 12.19 19.39
N LEU A 28 1.77 10.88 19.12
CA LEU A 28 0.53 10.09 19.21
C LEU A 28 -0.16 10.28 20.56
N ILE A 29 0.57 10.17 21.68
CA ILE A 29 0.00 10.34 23.01
C ILE A 29 -0.47 11.78 23.26
N GLU A 30 0.28 12.78 22.78
CA GLU A 30 -0.11 14.18 22.86
C GLU A 30 -1.44 14.43 22.14
N ASP A 31 -1.57 13.96 20.90
CA ASP A 31 -2.77 14.15 20.08
C ASP A 31 -3.99 13.44 20.69
N LEU A 32 -3.80 12.25 21.26
CA LEU A 32 -4.86 11.55 22.00
C LEU A 32 -5.33 12.34 23.24
N LYS A 33 -4.42 13.03 23.95
CA LYS A 33 -4.77 13.91 25.08
C LYS A 33 -5.52 15.15 24.60
N GLN A 34 -5.22 15.63 23.40
CA GLN A 34 -5.89 16.76 22.75
C GLN A 34 -7.22 16.39 22.07
N GLY A 35 -7.60 15.10 22.09
CA GLY A 35 -8.92 14.65 21.66
C GLY A 35 -8.98 14.02 20.27
N LEU A 36 -7.86 13.58 19.70
CA LEU A 36 -7.82 12.91 18.38
C LEU A 36 -8.84 11.76 18.24
N ALA A 37 -9.09 11.00 19.31
CA ALA A 37 -10.08 9.91 19.33
C ALA A 37 -11.34 10.28 20.15
N GLY A 38 -11.65 11.57 20.25
CA GLY A 38 -12.79 12.09 21.03
C GLY A 38 -12.72 11.69 22.50
N SER A 39 -13.81 11.11 23.03
CA SER A 39 -13.93 10.69 24.43
C SER A 39 -13.40 9.28 24.71
N VAL A 40 -12.83 8.58 23.72
CA VAL A 40 -12.34 7.21 23.87
C VAL A 40 -11.23 7.13 24.93
N LYS A 41 -11.36 6.13 25.81
CA LYS A 41 -10.36 5.83 26.85
C LYS A 41 -9.74 4.43 26.73
N LYS A 42 -10.20 3.61 25.80
CA LYS A 42 -9.79 2.21 25.63
C LYS A 42 -9.25 1.95 24.23
N TYR A 43 -8.00 1.52 24.14
CA TYR A 43 -7.24 1.40 22.88
C TYR A 43 -6.80 -0.04 22.62
N ALA A 44 -7.19 -0.57 21.46
CA ALA A 44 -6.72 -1.86 20.98
C ALA A 44 -5.52 -1.63 20.05
N VAL A 45 -4.33 -1.97 20.53
CA VAL A 45 -3.10 -1.88 19.72
C VAL A 45 -2.96 -3.18 18.94
N ILE A 46 -3.19 -3.14 17.63
CA ILE A 46 -3.11 -4.30 16.73
C ILE A 46 -1.77 -4.25 16.00
N THR A 47 -1.03 -5.37 16.02
CA THR A 47 0.31 -5.46 15.42
C THR A 47 0.65 -6.90 15.02
N ASP A 48 1.76 -7.09 14.31
CA ASP A 48 2.30 -8.42 14.02
C ASP A 48 3.43 -8.84 14.98
N SER A 49 3.80 -10.10 14.93
CA SER A 49 4.82 -10.69 15.81
C SER A 49 6.22 -10.09 15.67
N THR A 50 6.56 -9.44 14.55
CA THR A 50 7.85 -8.78 14.32
C THR A 50 7.86 -7.38 14.91
N VAL A 51 6.78 -6.61 14.66
CA VAL A 51 6.66 -5.21 15.07
C VAL A 51 6.34 -5.07 16.56
N LYS A 52 5.77 -6.10 17.17
CA LYS A 52 5.38 -6.16 18.59
C LYS A 52 6.43 -5.58 19.53
N GLU A 53 7.61 -6.20 19.59
CA GLU A 53 8.68 -5.85 20.54
C GLU A 53 9.42 -4.57 20.15
N LEU A 54 9.42 -4.23 18.86
CA LEU A 54 10.14 -3.06 18.35
C LEU A 54 9.40 -1.75 18.65
N TYR A 55 8.07 -1.73 18.50
CA TYR A 55 7.29 -0.49 18.54
C TYR A 55 5.98 -0.61 19.33
N ALA A 56 5.23 -1.70 19.14
CA ALA A 56 3.87 -1.76 19.67
C ALA A 56 3.82 -1.86 21.20
N GLU A 57 4.73 -2.61 21.83
CA GLU A 57 4.82 -2.69 23.29
C GLU A 57 5.11 -1.33 23.92
N LYS A 58 6.03 -0.56 23.33
CA LYS A 58 6.32 0.81 23.77
C LYS A 58 5.10 1.71 23.67
N ILE A 59 4.40 1.71 22.54
CA ILE A 59 3.18 2.50 22.34
C ILE A 59 2.10 2.09 23.35
N CYS A 60 1.90 0.78 23.57
CA CYS A 60 0.94 0.28 24.55
C CYS A 60 1.27 0.75 25.97
N ASN A 61 2.54 0.71 26.37
CA ASN A 61 2.97 1.17 27.69
C ASN A 61 2.77 2.68 27.86
N LEU A 62 3.10 3.48 26.84
CA LEU A 62 2.88 4.93 26.85
C LEU A 62 1.39 5.30 27.00
N LEU A 63 0.49 4.52 26.40
CA LEU A 63 -0.96 4.70 26.59
C LEU A 63 -1.38 4.44 28.04
N LEU A 64 -0.87 3.37 28.66
CA LEU A 64 -1.14 3.05 30.07
C LEU A 64 -0.60 4.13 31.01
N GLU A 65 0.63 4.59 30.79
CA GLU A 65 1.26 5.69 31.55
C GLU A 65 0.49 7.01 31.43
N ALA A 66 -0.12 7.27 30.25
CA ALA A 66 -0.99 8.42 30.03
C ALA A 66 -2.39 8.27 30.67
N GLY A 67 -2.67 7.16 31.36
CA GLY A 67 -3.93 6.91 32.07
C GLY A 67 -5.04 6.31 31.21
N TYR A 68 -4.73 5.83 30.01
CA TYR A 68 -5.68 5.11 29.17
C TYR A 68 -5.70 3.61 29.50
N GLN A 69 -6.77 2.92 29.10
CA GLN A 69 -6.77 1.46 29.05
C GLN A 69 -6.25 1.03 27.67
N ALA A 70 -5.27 0.12 27.65
CA ALA A 70 -4.74 -0.39 26.38
C ALA A 70 -4.39 -1.87 26.48
N ASN A 71 -4.58 -2.60 25.37
CA ASN A 71 -4.11 -3.97 25.22
C ASN A 71 -3.52 -4.20 23.84
N LEU A 72 -2.50 -5.07 23.80
CA LEU A 72 -1.94 -5.59 22.57
C LEU A 72 -2.74 -6.79 22.06
N PHE A 73 -2.95 -6.79 20.74
CA PHE A 73 -3.50 -7.87 19.94
C PHE A 73 -2.50 -8.18 18.84
N VAL A 74 -1.91 -9.38 18.89
CA VAL A 74 -0.77 -9.75 18.07
C VAL A 74 -1.13 -10.94 17.21
N PHE A 75 -0.80 -10.87 15.91
CA PHE A 75 -0.92 -11.98 14.98
C PHE A 75 0.44 -12.31 14.33
N PRO A 76 0.62 -13.49 13.71
CA PRO A 76 1.91 -13.85 13.10
C PRO A 76 2.27 -12.91 11.94
N ALA A 77 3.53 -12.51 11.81
CA ALA A 77 3.98 -11.63 10.74
C ALA A 77 3.91 -12.27 9.34
N GLY A 78 3.66 -11.43 8.33
CA GLY A 78 3.68 -11.79 6.91
C GLY A 78 2.30 -11.84 6.25
N GLU A 79 2.29 -11.75 4.91
CA GLU A 79 1.07 -11.69 4.09
C GLU A 79 0.13 -12.88 4.32
N LYS A 80 0.68 -14.07 4.55
CA LYS A 80 -0.09 -15.30 4.80
C LYS A 80 -1.00 -15.22 6.03
N SER A 81 -0.74 -14.29 6.95
CA SER A 81 -1.56 -14.05 8.12
C SER A 81 -2.66 -13.02 7.89
N LYS A 82 -2.70 -12.35 6.74
CA LYS A 82 -3.72 -11.35 6.41
C LYS A 82 -5.01 -12.01 5.94
N THR A 83 -5.67 -12.76 6.82
CA THR A 83 -6.81 -13.61 6.47
C THR A 83 -8.06 -13.28 7.29
N ARG A 84 -9.20 -13.83 6.87
CA ARG A 84 -10.45 -13.77 7.64
C ARG A 84 -10.35 -14.46 9.00
N GLU A 85 -9.57 -15.53 9.09
CA GLU A 85 -9.35 -16.28 10.33
C GLU A 85 -8.56 -15.43 11.34
N THR A 86 -7.49 -14.77 10.90
CA THR A 86 -6.76 -13.84 11.77
C THR A 86 -7.66 -12.69 12.24
N LYS A 87 -8.50 -12.17 11.35
CA LYS A 87 -9.49 -11.14 11.70
C LYS A 87 -10.44 -11.64 12.81
N GLU A 88 -11.02 -12.82 12.64
CA GLU A 88 -11.91 -13.46 13.63
C GLU A 88 -11.23 -13.60 14.99
N ILE A 89 -10.00 -14.13 15.02
CA ILE A 89 -9.21 -14.30 16.25
C ILE A 89 -9.00 -12.96 16.97
N ILE A 90 -8.69 -11.89 16.23
CA ILE A 90 -8.49 -10.55 16.81
C ILE A 90 -9.81 -10.01 17.38
N GLU A 91 -10.91 -10.15 16.64
CA GLU A 91 -12.23 -9.67 17.09
C GLU A 91 -12.69 -10.39 18.35
N ASP A 92 -12.54 -11.70 18.42
CA ASP A 92 -12.89 -12.49 19.60
C ASP A 92 -12.02 -12.12 20.81
N ALA A 93 -10.71 -11.99 20.62
CA ALA A 93 -9.81 -11.53 21.68
C ALA A 93 -10.18 -10.13 22.19
N MET A 94 -10.59 -9.22 21.29
CA MET A 94 -11.09 -7.90 21.68
C MET A 94 -12.38 -8.02 22.50
N LEU A 95 -13.32 -8.87 22.09
CA LEU A 95 -14.59 -9.08 22.81
C LEU A 95 -14.38 -9.66 24.21
N GLU A 96 -13.48 -10.64 24.34
CA GLU A 96 -13.07 -11.27 25.61
C GLU A 96 -12.48 -10.25 26.58
N LYS A 97 -11.65 -9.32 26.09
CA LYS A 97 -11.11 -8.21 26.88
C LYS A 97 -12.11 -7.07 27.11
N GLY A 98 -13.37 -7.26 26.73
CA GLY A 98 -14.44 -6.30 26.97
C GLY A 98 -14.36 -5.04 26.09
N TYR A 99 -13.78 -5.11 24.89
CA TYR A 99 -13.87 -4.02 23.91
C TYR A 99 -15.27 -4.00 23.29
N ARG A 100 -15.86 -2.82 23.16
CA ARG A 100 -17.16 -2.57 22.51
C ARG A 100 -17.02 -1.33 21.60
N ARG A 101 -18.11 -0.61 21.32
CA ARG A 101 -18.12 0.56 20.41
C ARG A 101 -17.35 1.78 20.94
N ASP A 102 -17.01 1.78 22.22
CA ASP A 102 -16.35 2.86 22.95
C ASP A 102 -14.80 2.72 22.95
N CYS A 103 -14.25 2.02 21.95
CA CYS A 103 -12.82 1.84 21.77
C CYS A 103 -12.28 2.54 20.52
N CYS A 104 -10.95 2.61 20.43
CA CYS A 104 -10.22 3.02 19.24
C CYS A 104 -9.14 1.96 18.94
N ILE A 105 -8.94 1.65 17.66
CA ILE A 105 -7.88 0.74 17.22
C ILE A 105 -6.65 1.55 16.82
N ILE A 106 -5.46 1.12 17.23
CA ILE A 106 -4.19 1.67 16.78
C ILE A 106 -3.45 0.56 16.04
N ALA A 107 -3.32 0.68 14.72
CA ALA A 107 -2.60 -0.25 13.87
C ALA A 107 -1.11 0.12 13.83
N VAL A 108 -0.25 -0.70 14.43
CA VAL A 108 1.20 -0.43 14.50
C VAL A 108 1.92 -1.45 13.63
N GLY A 109 2.37 -1.03 12.44
CA GLY A 109 2.97 -1.98 11.49
C GLY A 109 3.10 -1.50 10.05
N GLY A 110 3.32 -2.46 9.15
CA GLY A 110 3.29 -2.24 7.69
C GLY A 110 1.90 -2.43 7.09
N GLY A 111 1.84 -2.53 5.75
CA GLY A 111 0.59 -2.64 4.99
C GLY A 111 -0.34 -3.77 5.45
N VAL A 112 0.23 -4.94 5.79
CA VAL A 112 -0.54 -6.07 6.32
C VAL A 112 -1.29 -5.73 7.60
N VAL A 113 -0.60 -5.07 8.54
CA VAL A 113 -1.20 -4.67 9.82
C VAL A 113 -2.26 -3.61 9.59
N THR A 114 -1.97 -2.58 8.79
CA THR A 114 -2.91 -1.47 8.55
C THR A 114 -4.16 -1.91 7.79
N ASP A 115 -4.04 -2.80 6.81
CA ASP A 115 -5.17 -3.36 6.07
C ASP A 115 -6.09 -4.17 7.00
N LEU A 116 -5.51 -5.11 7.75
CA LEU A 116 -6.25 -6.00 8.64
C LEU A 116 -6.90 -5.21 9.78
N ALA A 117 -6.14 -4.36 10.48
CA ALA A 117 -6.64 -3.56 11.59
C ALA A 117 -7.68 -2.52 11.13
N GLY A 118 -7.50 -1.91 9.95
CA GLY A 118 -8.49 -1.02 9.37
C GLY A 118 -9.79 -1.74 9.02
N PHE A 119 -9.72 -3.00 8.56
CA PHE A 119 -10.91 -3.80 8.27
C PHE A 119 -11.61 -4.28 9.55
N VAL A 120 -10.85 -4.66 10.57
CA VAL A 120 -11.38 -4.89 11.93
C VAL A 120 -12.10 -3.63 12.41
N ALA A 121 -11.47 -2.46 12.34
CA ALA A 121 -12.07 -1.21 12.80
C ALA A 121 -13.38 -0.85 12.08
N GLY A 122 -13.45 -1.06 10.77
CA GLY A 122 -14.63 -0.75 9.98
C GLY A 122 -15.81 -1.68 10.23
N THR A 123 -15.57 -2.89 10.76
CA THR A 123 -16.61 -3.90 10.98
C THR A 123 -16.93 -4.13 12.45
N PHE A 124 -15.96 -4.00 13.35
CA PHE A 124 -16.13 -4.18 14.79
C PHE A 124 -17.11 -3.15 15.34
N GLY A 125 -18.15 -3.60 16.03
CA GLY A 125 -19.21 -2.72 16.51
C GLY A 125 -20.01 -2.00 15.42
N ARG A 126 -19.82 -2.32 14.13
CA ARG A 126 -20.27 -1.56 12.93
C ARG A 126 -19.50 -0.26 12.69
N GLY A 127 -18.25 -0.21 13.11
CA GLY A 127 -17.36 0.94 12.94
C GLY A 127 -16.91 1.49 14.29
N VAL A 128 -15.60 1.49 14.50
CA VAL A 128 -14.90 2.20 15.58
C VAL A 128 -13.79 3.07 14.98
N PRO A 129 -13.41 4.19 15.63
CA PRO A 129 -12.28 4.99 15.16
C PRO A 129 -11.00 4.14 15.14
N PHE A 130 -10.11 4.45 14.18
CA PHE A 130 -8.78 3.84 14.16
C PHE A 130 -7.70 4.83 13.71
N ILE A 131 -6.47 4.53 14.08
CA ILE A 131 -5.27 5.31 13.80
C ILE A 131 -4.24 4.37 13.18
N ASN A 132 -3.57 4.82 12.12
CA ASN A 132 -2.45 4.09 11.54
C ASN A 132 -1.12 4.66 12.08
N TYR A 133 -0.26 3.77 12.59
CA TYR A 133 1.13 4.06 12.93
C TYR A 133 2.02 3.21 12.00
N ALA A 134 2.34 3.78 10.84
CA ALA A 134 3.05 3.12 9.77
C ALA A 134 4.55 3.03 10.08
N THR A 135 5.09 1.81 10.07
CA THR A 135 6.50 1.52 10.40
C THR A 135 7.33 1.07 9.20
N THR A 136 6.73 1.03 8.00
CA THR A 136 7.40 0.58 6.76
C THR A 136 7.35 1.65 5.68
N LEU A 137 8.38 1.72 4.84
CA LEU A 137 8.37 2.59 3.66
C LEU A 137 7.22 2.23 2.71
N LEU A 138 6.91 0.93 2.56
CA LEU A 138 5.79 0.49 1.72
C LEU A 138 4.45 1.03 2.22
N ALA A 139 4.21 0.99 3.55
CA ALA A 139 3.00 1.56 4.13
C ALA A 139 2.96 3.09 3.98
N ALA A 140 4.10 3.77 4.11
CA ALA A 140 4.20 5.21 3.87
C ALA A 140 3.88 5.57 2.41
N ALA A 141 4.35 4.75 1.46
CA ALA A 141 4.13 4.96 0.04
C ALA A 141 2.70 4.62 -0.39
N ASP A 142 2.14 3.54 0.14
CA ASP A 142 0.86 3.01 -0.33
C ASP A 142 -0.21 3.07 0.78
N ALA A 143 -0.11 2.31 1.86
CA ALA A 143 -1.21 2.14 2.82
C ALA A 143 -1.65 3.41 3.58
N SER A 144 -0.84 4.48 3.59
CA SER A 144 -1.09 5.75 4.30
C SER A 144 -2.24 6.57 3.70
N VAL A 145 -2.55 6.41 2.41
CA VAL A 145 -3.57 7.19 1.71
C VAL A 145 -4.57 6.29 0.97
N GLY A 146 -5.85 6.55 1.20
CA GLY A 146 -6.95 6.08 0.34
C GLY A 146 -7.82 4.94 0.86
N GLY A 147 -7.75 4.66 2.17
CA GLY A 147 -8.79 3.98 2.95
C GLY A 147 -9.11 2.54 2.60
N LYS A 148 -8.41 1.91 1.67
CA LYS A 148 -8.64 0.50 1.35
C LYS A 148 -8.15 -0.36 2.49
N THR A 149 -9.04 -1.20 3.02
CA THR A 149 -8.72 -2.17 4.06
C THR A 149 -9.27 -3.50 3.62
N ALA A 150 -8.48 -4.58 3.72
CA ALA A 150 -8.87 -5.86 3.18
C ALA A 150 -8.13 -7.03 3.82
N VAL A 151 -8.63 -8.23 3.55
CA VAL A 151 -7.95 -9.50 3.84
C VAL A 151 -7.95 -10.39 2.60
N ASP A 152 -7.01 -11.32 2.59
CA ASP A 152 -6.85 -12.32 1.56
C ASP A 152 -7.72 -13.54 1.83
N THR A 153 -7.99 -14.26 0.74
CA THR A 153 -8.63 -15.57 0.72
C THR A 153 -7.80 -16.51 -0.16
N PRO A 154 -7.96 -17.84 -0.04
CA PRO A 154 -7.28 -18.78 -0.93
C PRO A 154 -7.56 -18.55 -2.44
N LEU A 155 -8.61 -17.80 -2.77
CA LEU A 155 -9.06 -17.56 -4.14
C LEU A 155 -8.76 -16.14 -4.65
N ALA A 156 -8.41 -15.20 -3.77
CA ALA A 156 -8.18 -13.81 -4.13
C ALA A 156 -7.50 -13.03 -3.00
N THR A 157 -6.53 -12.19 -3.37
CA THR A 157 -5.91 -11.20 -2.49
C THR A 157 -6.72 -9.91 -2.46
N ASN A 158 -6.82 -9.26 -1.29
CA ASN A 158 -7.44 -7.94 -1.09
C ASN A 158 -8.88 -7.77 -1.60
N LEU A 159 -9.61 -8.87 -1.85
CA LEU A 159 -10.95 -8.80 -2.44
C LEU A 159 -12.06 -8.58 -1.40
N ILE A 160 -11.82 -9.00 -0.15
CA ILE A 160 -12.81 -8.88 0.93
C ILE A 160 -12.35 -7.77 1.87
N GLY A 161 -13.11 -6.69 1.94
CA GLY A 161 -12.70 -5.48 2.64
C GLY A 161 -13.73 -4.36 2.57
N LEU A 162 -13.35 -3.17 3.03
CA LEU A 162 -14.12 -1.94 2.87
C LEU A 162 -13.22 -0.70 2.77
N PHE A 163 -13.80 0.41 2.31
CA PHE A 163 -13.16 1.72 2.37
C PHE A 163 -13.40 2.34 3.75
N ASN A 164 -12.35 2.42 4.57
CA ASN A 164 -12.36 2.94 5.93
C ASN A 164 -11.25 3.97 6.11
N GLN A 165 -11.59 5.23 6.43
CA GLN A 165 -10.59 6.28 6.63
C GLN A 165 -10.14 6.34 8.10
N PRO A 166 -8.82 6.44 8.38
CA PRO A 166 -8.31 6.60 9.73
C PRO A 166 -8.65 7.98 10.30
N GLN A 167 -8.56 8.14 11.63
CA GLN A 167 -8.60 9.45 12.28
C GLN A 167 -7.32 10.25 12.04
N LYS A 168 -6.18 9.55 11.96
CA LYS A 168 -4.85 10.11 11.66
C LYS A 168 -3.89 9.00 11.24
N VAL A 169 -2.89 9.36 10.45
CA VAL A 169 -1.78 8.49 10.07
C VAL A 169 -0.47 9.07 10.58
N TYR A 170 0.33 8.25 11.25
CA TYR A 170 1.71 8.57 11.62
C TYR A 170 2.65 7.76 10.74
N ILE A 171 3.59 8.43 10.06
CA ILE A 171 4.67 7.81 9.30
C ILE A 171 5.95 8.02 10.09
N ASP A 172 6.33 7.02 10.89
CA ASP A 172 7.55 7.08 11.69
C ASP A 172 8.74 6.53 10.91
N ILE A 173 9.51 7.45 10.34
CA ILE A 173 10.71 7.16 9.55
C ILE A 173 11.81 6.54 10.41
N ALA A 174 11.83 6.81 11.73
CA ALA A 174 12.77 6.16 12.62
C ALA A 174 12.61 4.62 12.58
N ALA A 175 11.39 4.14 12.31
CA ALA A 175 11.13 2.71 12.19
C ALA A 175 11.82 2.07 10.98
N TRP A 176 12.13 2.83 9.93
CA TRP A 176 12.76 2.29 8.73
C TRP A 176 14.19 1.81 8.99
N LYS A 177 14.84 2.29 10.05
CA LYS A 177 16.19 1.86 10.47
C LYS A 177 16.25 0.41 10.95
N THR A 178 15.13 -0.17 11.39
CA THR A 178 15.07 -1.56 11.84
C THR A 178 14.51 -2.51 10.76
N LEU A 179 14.07 -1.96 9.62
CA LEU A 179 13.58 -2.80 8.52
C LEU A 179 14.70 -3.67 7.97
N PRO A 180 14.41 -4.95 7.68
CA PRO A 180 15.28 -5.74 6.81
C PRO A 180 15.52 -4.97 5.50
N LYS A 181 16.76 -4.92 5.02
CA LYS A 181 17.12 -4.21 3.78
C LYS A 181 16.20 -4.59 2.61
N ARG A 182 15.82 -5.86 2.52
CA ARG A 182 14.89 -6.38 1.50
C ARG A 182 13.51 -5.71 1.55
N GLN A 183 12.99 -5.44 2.75
CA GLN A 183 11.70 -4.74 2.95
C GLN A 183 11.80 -3.26 2.60
N LEU A 184 12.92 -2.60 2.94
CA LEU A 184 13.17 -1.21 2.53
C LEU A 184 13.19 -1.08 1.00
N ARG A 185 13.91 -1.98 0.31
CA ARG A 185 13.95 -2.02 -1.17
C ARG A 185 12.57 -2.27 -1.75
N SER A 186 11.81 -3.20 -1.17
CA SER A 186 10.42 -3.46 -1.57
C SER A 186 9.56 -2.20 -1.49
N GLY A 187 9.71 -1.37 -0.45
CA GLY A 187 9.03 -0.07 -0.36
C GLY A 187 9.51 0.96 -1.38
N MET A 188 10.80 0.92 -1.74
CA MET A 188 11.36 1.80 -2.78
C MET A 188 10.75 1.55 -4.16
N ALA A 189 10.31 0.32 -4.46
CA ALA A 189 9.64 0.03 -5.72
C ALA A 189 8.38 0.89 -5.93
N GLU A 190 7.58 1.06 -4.87
CA GLU A 190 6.39 1.93 -4.92
C GLU A 190 6.73 3.41 -5.00
N THR A 191 7.79 3.82 -4.32
CA THR A 191 8.31 5.19 -4.41
C THR A 191 8.79 5.52 -5.83
N ILE A 192 9.48 4.58 -6.48
CA ILE A 192 9.92 4.70 -7.87
C ILE A 192 8.70 4.71 -8.81
N LYS A 193 7.70 3.85 -8.57
CA LYS A 193 6.43 3.84 -9.33
C LYS A 193 5.78 5.23 -9.32
N HIS A 194 5.67 5.86 -8.14
CA HIS A 194 5.13 7.21 -8.00
C HIS A 194 5.91 8.27 -8.80
N ALA A 195 7.24 8.24 -8.73
CA ALA A 195 8.07 9.13 -9.55
C ALA A 195 7.85 8.90 -11.05
N CYS A 196 7.83 7.64 -11.48
CA CYS A 196 7.61 7.25 -12.89
C CYS A 196 6.27 7.74 -13.43
N MET A 197 5.21 7.70 -12.61
CA MET A 197 3.85 8.03 -13.05
C MET A 197 3.47 9.51 -12.89
N ALA A 198 4.14 10.28 -12.03
CA ALA A 198 3.63 11.59 -11.62
C ALA A 198 4.64 12.75 -11.63
N ASP A 199 5.95 12.52 -11.50
CA ASP A 199 6.90 13.63 -11.36
C ASP A 199 8.34 13.27 -11.78
N VAL A 200 8.79 13.85 -12.91
CA VAL A 200 10.16 13.69 -13.43
C VAL A 200 11.23 14.32 -12.53
N SER A 201 10.89 15.39 -11.80
CA SER A 201 11.81 16.02 -10.84
C SER A 201 11.99 15.09 -9.63
N PHE A 202 10.90 14.45 -9.19
CA PHE A 202 10.99 13.43 -8.14
C PHE A 202 11.83 12.23 -8.59
N PHE A 203 11.67 11.78 -9.85
CA PHE A 203 12.51 10.73 -10.43
C PHE A 203 14.01 11.11 -10.42
N GLY A 204 14.33 12.35 -10.82
CA GLY A 204 15.68 12.89 -10.75
C GLY A 204 16.23 12.92 -9.31
N TYR A 205 15.41 13.35 -8.35
CA TYR A 205 15.76 13.37 -6.94
C TYR A 205 16.11 11.98 -6.41
N LEU A 206 15.32 10.94 -6.76
CA LEU A 206 15.59 9.56 -6.37
C LEU A 206 16.93 9.07 -6.93
N LYS A 207 17.26 9.40 -8.18
CA LYS A 207 18.56 9.06 -8.78
C LYS A 207 19.73 9.70 -8.01
N GLU A 208 19.61 10.98 -7.68
CA GLU A 208 20.69 11.72 -7.01
C GLU A 208 20.88 11.29 -5.55
N ASN A 209 19.80 10.88 -4.87
CA ASN A 209 19.80 10.64 -3.42
C ASN A 209 19.60 9.18 -3.02
N MET A 210 19.55 8.22 -3.96
CA MET A 210 19.29 6.80 -3.68
C MET A 210 20.14 6.26 -2.52
N LYS A 211 21.45 6.53 -2.52
CA LYS A 211 22.34 6.05 -1.45
C LYS A 211 21.92 6.58 -0.07
N LYS A 212 21.63 7.89 0.03
CA LYS A 212 21.20 8.53 1.28
C LYS A 212 19.86 7.99 1.75
N ILE A 213 18.92 7.79 0.83
CA ILE A 213 17.62 7.18 1.13
C ILE A 213 17.80 5.77 1.71
N MET A 214 18.64 4.94 1.08
CA MET A 214 18.91 3.58 1.55
C MET A 214 19.69 3.53 2.88
N GLU A 215 20.34 4.63 3.26
CA GLU A 215 21.01 4.83 4.56
C GLU A 215 20.08 5.50 5.61
N ILE A 216 18.81 5.71 5.26
CA ILE A 216 17.79 6.38 6.09
C ILE A 216 18.24 7.80 6.51
N ASP A 217 18.78 8.57 5.57
CA ASP A 217 19.03 10.00 5.75
C ASP A 217 17.71 10.71 6.05
N GLN A 218 17.71 11.53 7.10
CA GLN A 218 16.50 12.18 7.61
C GLN A 218 15.82 13.04 6.55
N SER A 219 16.57 13.97 5.95
CA SER A 219 16.01 14.92 4.98
C SER A 219 15.48 14.24 3.72
N CYS A 220 16.20 13.20 3.26
CA CYS A 220 15.78 12.44 2.08
C CYS A 220 14.54 11.61 2.37
N CYS A 221 14.47 10.96 3.53
CA CYS A 221 13.36 10.09 3.87
C CYS A 221 12.07 10.87 4.16
N GLU A 222 12.17 12.03 4.82
CA GLU A 222 11.03 12.94 5.02
C GLU A 222 10.47 13.40 3.67
N TYR A 223 11.36 13.79 2.74
CA TYR A 223 10.97 14.22 1.41
C TYR A 223 10.27 13.11 0.59
N ILE A 224 10.81 11.89 0.54
CA ILE A 224 10.15 10.81 -0.22
C ILE A 224 8.81 10.39 0.42
N ALA A 225 8.68 10.45 1.75
CA ALA A 225 7.42 10.17 2.43
C ALA A 225 6.36 11.21 2.06
N GLU A 226 6.70 12.50 2.11
CA GLU A 226 5.81 13.59 1.71
C GLU A 226 5.40 13.46 0.24
N MET A 227 6.35 13.25 -0.66
CA MET A 227 6.08 13.13 -2.10
C MET A 227 5.17 11.94 -2.40
N ASN A 228 5.39 10.79 -1.76
CA ASN A 228 4.51 9.63 -1.92
C ASN A 228 3.07 9.93 -1.48
N CYS A 229 2.90 10.50 -0.28
CA CYS A 229 1.59 10.87 0.24
C CYS A 229 0.89 11.88 -0.67
N LYS A 230 1.61 12.90 -1.14
CA LYS A 230 1.09 13.95 -2.02
C LYS A 230 0.64 13.39 -3.37
N ILE A 231 1.46 12.58 -4.03
CA ILE A 231 1.12 11.94 -5.31
C ILE A 231 -0.12 11.06 -5.14
N LYS A 232 -0.16 10.25 -4.09
CA LYS A 232 -1.31 9.36 -3.85
C LYS A 232 -2.58 10.14 -3.50
N TYR A 233 -2.47 11.20 -2.70
CA TYR A 233 -3.57 12.10 -2.37
C TYR A 233 -4.18 12.72 -3.62
N GLN A 234 -3.36 13.28 -4.53
CA GLN A 234 -3.81 13.92 -5.77
C GLN A 234 -4.60 12.98 -6.69
N VAL A 235 -4.37 11.67 -6.58
CA VAL A 235 -5.09 10.63 -7.31
C VAL A 235 -6.37 10.24 -6.57
N VAL A 236 -6.27 9.98 -5.27
CA VAL A 236 -7.39 9.50 -4.43
C VAL A 236 -8.46 10.56 -4.24
N GLU A 237 -8.11 11.83 -4.05
CA GLU A 237 -9.07 12.94 -3.90
C GLU A 237 -9.98 13.06 -5.12
N LYS A 238 -9.46 12.78 -6.32
CA LYS A 238 -10.21 12.83 -7.58
C LYS A 238 -10.99 11.55 -7.88
N ASP A 239 -10.58 10.42 -7.32
CA ASP A 239 -11.18 9.11 -7.56
C ASP A 239 -11.01 8.17 -6.35
N GLU A 240 -11.74 8.44 -5.28
CA GLU A 240 -11.60 7.69 -4.03
C GLU A 240 -11.94 6.20 -4.19
N LYS A 241 -12.91 5.86 -5.05
CA LYS A 241 -13.43 4.49 -5.17
C LYS A 241 -12.82 3.67 -6.32
N GLU A 242 -11.77 4.19 -6.96
CA GLU A 242 -11.08 3.52 -8.09
C GLU A 242 -12.00 3.21 -9.27
N SER A 243 -12.67 4.24 -9.78
CA SER A 243 -13.59 4.16 -10.91
C SER A 243 -13.03 4.73 -12.22
N GLY A 244 -11.87 5.39 -12.19
CA GLY A 244 -11.20 6.01 -13.35
C GLY A 244 -9.73 6.31 -13.06
N LEU A 245 -9.42 7.56 -12.67
CA LEU A 245 -8.04 8.03 -12.50
C LEU A 245 -7.21 7.11 -11.60
N ARG A 246 -7.75 6.60 -10.49
CA ARG A 246 -6.98 5.79 -9.52
C ARG A 246 -6.45 4.48 -10.10
N GLU A 247 -6.93 4.06 -11.28
CA GLU A 247 -6.34 2.96 -12.06
C GLU A 247 -4.84 3.18 -12.32
N ILE A 248 -4.35 4.43 -12.43
CA ILE A 248 -2.94 4.74 -12.69
C ILE A 248 -1.97 4.22 -11.63
N LEU A 249 -2.44 4.03 -10.39
CA LEU A 249 -1.63 3.44 -9.31
C LEU A 249 -1.30 1.97 -9.55
N ASN A 250 -1.96 1.33 -10.53
CA ASN A 250 -1.67 -0.02 -10.97
C ASN A 250 -0.53 -0.10 -12.00
N LEU A 251 0.25 0.96 -12.21
CA LEU A 251 1.46 0.91 -13.03
C LEU A 251 2.37 -0.24 -12.58
N GLY A 252 2.79 -1.10 -13.52
CA GLY A 252 3.59 -2.31 -13.25
C GLY A 252 2.85 -3.46 -12.56
N HIS A 253 1.67 -3.23 -11.97
CA HIS A 253 0.98 -4.22 -11.16
C HIS A 253 0.36 -5.36 -11.95
N THR A 254 -0.01 -5.16 -13.23
CA THR A 254 -0.60 -6.22 -14.05
C THR A 254 0.33 -7.43 -14.12
N VAL A 255 1.62 -7.22 -14.41
CA VAL A 255 2.65 -8.28 -14.39
C VAL A 255 3.12 -8.58 -12.96
N GLY A 256 3.29 -7.56 -12.12
CA GLY A 256 3.75 -7.75 -10.74
C GLY A 256 2.86 -8.69 -9.92
N ARG A 257 1.53 -8.53 -9.95
CA ARG A 257 0.61 -9.42 -9.22
C ARG A 257 0.65 -10.87 -9.73
N ALA A 258 0.81 -11.06 -11.05
CA ALA A 258 0.99 -12.38 -11.61
C ALA A 258 2.30 -13.01 -11.13
N ILE A 259 3.40 -12.24 -11.09
CA ILE A 259 4.70 -12.66 -10.55
C ILE A 259 4.61 -13.05 -9.06
N GLU A 260 3.94 -12.25 -8.22
CA GLU A 260 3.73 -12.60 -6.81
C GLU A 260 3.12 -14.00 -6.68
N THR A 261 2.06 -14.25 -7.47
CA THR A 261 1.33 -15.52 -7.42
C THR A 261 2.16 -16.69 -7.92
N VAL A 262 2.77 -16.61 -9.11
CA VAL A 262 3.56 -17.73 -9.68
C VAL A 262 4.88 -17.96 -8.92
N SER A 263 5.35 -16.94 -8.19
CA SER A 263 6.49 -17.10 -7.28
C SER A 263 6.13 -17.78 -5.96
N ASP A 264 4.86 -18.14 -5.73
CA ASP A 264 4.33 -18.61 -4.44
C ASP A 264 4.68 -17.65 -3.29
N TYR A 265 4.58 -16.34 -3.57
CA TYR A 265 4.91 -15.26 -2.65
C TYR A 265 6.33 -15.33 -2.08
N ARG A 266 7.28 -15.97 -2.80
CA ARG A 266 8.71 -15.94 -2.45
C ARG A 266 9.32 -14.58 -2.71
N LEU A 267 8.86 -13.88 -3.75
CA LEU A 267 9.20 -12.49 -4.00
C LEU A 267 8.32 -11.57 -3.15
N LEU A 268 8.93 -10.53 -2.60
CA LEU A 268 8.18 -9.45 -1.96
C LEU A 268 7.42 -8.65 -3.01
N HIS A 269 6.37 -7.96 -2.56
CA HIS A 269 5.54 -7.12 -3.41
C HIS A 269 6.34 -6.17 -4.32
N GLY A 270 7.29 -5.43 -3.74
CA GLY A 270 8.09 -4.47 -4.50
C GLY A 270 9.05 -5.11 -5.50
N GLU A 271 9.53 -6.33 -5.22
CA GLU A 271 10.38 -7.09 -6.16
C GLU A 271 9.56 -7.56 -7.37
N ALA A 272 8.34 -8.03 -7.13
CA ALA A 272 7.43 -8.40 -8.21
C ALA A 272 6.98 -7.16 -9.00
N LEU A 273 6.67 -6.06 -8.31
CA LEU A 273 6.33 -4.77 -8.91
C LEU A 273 7.46 -4.23 -9.80
N SER A 274 8.73 -4.33 -9.37
CA SER A 274 9.87 -3.85 -10.16
C SER A 274 10.07 -4.64 -11.46
N ILE A 275 9.85 -5.95 -11.44
CA ILE A 275 9.85 -6.77 -12.67
C ILE A 275 8.64 -6.40 -13.54
N GLY A 276 7.48 -6.14 -12.93
CA GLY A 276 6.30 -5.69 -13.65
C GLY A 276 6.47 -4.31 -14.31
N MET A 277 7.18 -3.38 -13.66
CA MET A 277 7.56 -2.10 -14.26
C MET A 277 8.56 -2.30 -15.40
N ALA A 278 9.48 -3.26 -15.29
CA ALA A 278 10.39 -3.60 -16.39
C ALA A 278 9.65 -4.12 -17.64
N ALA A 279 8.59 -4.91 -17.45
CA ALA A 279 7.69 -5.31 -18.54
C ALA A 279 6.94 -4.11 -19.12
N GLN A 280 6.45 -3.23 -18.23
CA GLN A 280 5.63 -2.08 -18.62
C GLN A 280 6.43 -1.07 -19.46
N VAL A 281 7.68 -0.76 -19.12
CA VAL A 281 8.49 0.19 -19.92
C VAL A 281 8.76 -0.34 -21.33
N ARG A 282 8.99 -1.64 -21.49
CA ARG A 282 9.12 -2.28 -22.82
C ARG A 282 7.84 -2.14 -23.64
N LEU A 283 6.68 -2.33 -23.00
CA LEU A 283 5.38 -2.11 -23.64
C LEU A 283 5.21 -0.64 -24.07
N ALA A 284 5.59 0.31 -23.21
CA ALA A 284 5.50 1.74 -23.54
C ALA A 284 6.40 2.12 -24.71
N VAL A 285 7.62 1.57 -24.79
CA VAL A 285 8.51 1.75 -25.94
C VAL A 285 7.91 1.15 -27.20
N LYS A 286 7.42 -0.09 -27.14
CA LYS A 286 6.80 -0.79 -28.28
C LYS A 286 5.63 -0.02 -28.87
N PHE A 287 4.85 0.65 -28.04
CA PHE A 287 3.72 1.49 -28.47
C PHE A 287 4.09 2.95 -28.74
N GLY A 288 5.36 3.34 -28.63
CA GLY A 288 5.85 4.68 -28.95
C GLY A 288 5.51 5.75 -27.90
N TYR A 289 5.16 5.36 -26.68
CA TYR A 289 4.89 6.29 -25.56
C TYR A 289 6.13 6.64 -24.75
N MET A 290 7.23 5.92 -24.95
CA MET A 290 8.50 6.11 -24.25
C MET A 290 9.66 5.80 -25.20
N THR A 291 10.78 6.48 -25.04
CA THR A 291 12.03 6.18 -25.76
C THR A 291 12.80 5.03 -25.10
N GLU A 292 13.67 4.36 -25.85
CA GLU A 292 14.60 3.35 -25.30
C GLU A 292 15.53 3.93 -24.22
N GLU A 293 15.87 5.22 -24.32
CA GLU A 293 16.67 5.91 -23.32
C GLU A 293 15.93 6.06 -21.99
N GLU A 294 14.70 6.57 -22.03
CA GLU A 294 13.84 6.68 -20.84
C GLU A 294 13.57 5.32 -20.19
N ALA A 295 13.33 4.28 -21.00
CA ALA A 295 13.14 2.93 -20.48
C ALA A 295 14.40 2.43 -19.74
N ARG A 296 15.60 2.66 -20.30
CA ARG A 296 16.86 2.32 -19.64
C ARG A 296 17.06 3.09 -18.33
N GLU A 297 16.65 4.36 -18.28
CA GLU A 297 16.71 5.17 -17.07
C GLU A 297 15.83 4.62 -15.94
N VAL A 298 14.60 4.20 -16.25
CA VAL A 298 13.70 3.55 -15.26
C VAL A 298 14.31 2.25 -14.74
N ILE A 299 14.82 1.40 -15.64
CA ILE A 299 15.49 0.14 -15.27
C ILE A 299 16.73 0.41 -14.42
N SER A 300 17.52 1.44 -14.75
CA SER A 300 18.70 1.85 -14.00
C SER A 300 18.33 2.27 -12.58
N LEU A 301 17.29 3.09 -12.41
CA LEU A 301 16.83 3.54 -11.09
C LEU A 301 16.35 2.35 -10.23
N LEU A 302 15.63 1.39 -10.80
CA LEU A 302 15.23 0.16 -10.09
C LEU A 302 16.45 -0.63 -9.62
N LYS A 303 17.45 -0.80 -10.49
CA LYS A 303 18.70 -1.48 -10.13
C LYS A 303 19.50 -0.72 -9.08
N MET A 304 19.49 0.62 -9.10
CA MET A 304 20.12 1.44 -8.05
C MET A 304 19.49 1.22 -6.67
N ALA A 305 18.19 0.91 -6.61
CA ALA A 305 17.50 0.49 -5.40
C ALA A 305 17.70 -1.00 -5.04
N ASP A 306 18.56 -1.73 -5.77
CA ASP A 306 18.80 -3.17 -5.64
C ASP A 306 17.52 -4.01 -5.77
N LEU A 307 16.66 -3.64 -6.73
CA LEU A 307 15.44 -4.34 -7.10
C LEU A 307 15.65 -5.20 -8.36
N PRO A 308 15.01 -6.38 -8.43
CA PRO A 308 15.07 -7.23 -9.61
C PRO A 308 14.28 -6.60 -10.78
N THR A 309 14.83 -6.73 -11.98
CA THR A 309 14.21 -6.28 -13.24
C THR A 309 14.11 -7.42 -14.27
N ALA A 310 14.49 -8.62 -13.84
CA ALA A 310 14.53 -9.86 -14.60
C ALA A 310 13.53 -10.86 -14.01
N VAL A 311 12.96 -11.73 -14.84
CA VAL A 311 12.11 -12.81 -14.34
C VAL A 311 13.05 -13.90 -13.79
N PRO A 312 12.95 -14.27 -12.50
CA PRO A 312 13.81 -15.32 -11.94
C PRO A 312 13.69 -16.65 -12.70
N GLU A 313 14.79 -17.37 -12.86
CA GLU A 313 14.86 -18.61 -13.64
C GLU A 313 13.90 -19.72 -13.16
N TYR A 314 13.53 -19.70 -11.87
CA TYR A 314 12.62 -20.69 -11.31
C TYR A 314 11.14 -20.43 -11.66
N ILE A 315 10.82 -19.27 -12.25
CA ILE A 315 9.46 -18.92 -12.69
C ILE A 315 9.29 -19.36 -14.14
N ASP A 316 8.33 -20.26 -14.38
CA ASP A 316 7.93 -20.60 -15.75
C ASP A 316 7.22 -19.41 -16.40
N ARG A 317 7.82 -18.89 -17.48
CA ARG A 317 7.27 -17.76 -18.25
C ARG A 317 5.91 -18.11 -18.88
N GLU A 318 5.69 -19.36 -19.27
CA GLU A 318 4.40 -19.81 -19.81
C GLU A 318 3.32 -19.82 -18.72
N GLU A 319 3.68 -20.22 -17.50
CA GLU A 319 2.78 -20.13 -16.34
C GLU A 319 2.47 -18.67 -16.00
N LEU A 320 3.48 -17.79 -16.04
CA LEU A 320 3.29 -16.35 -15.83
C LEU A 320 2.32 -15.75 -16.86
N VAL A 321 2.49 -16.07 -18.15
CA VAL A 321 1.56 -15.62 -19.20
C VAL A 321 0.16 -16.14 -18.95
N LYS A 322 -0.01 -17.45 -18.67
CA LYS A 322 -1.34 -18.00 -18.33
C LYS A 322 -1.96 -17.30 -17.11
N LYS A 323 -1.14 -17.02 -16.09
CA LYS A 323 -1.62 -16.42 -14.84
C LYS A 323 -2.23 -15.04 -15.09
N LEU A 324 -1.61 -14.23 -15.94
CA LEU A 324 -2.14 -12.93 -16.34
C LEU A 324 -3.60 -13.02 -16.80
N TYR A 325 -3.91 -13.99 -17.68
CA TYR A 325 -5.24 -14.16 -18.27
C TYR A 325 -6.27 -14.81 -17.34
N THR A 326 -5.83 -15.41 -16.23
CA THR A 326 -6.71 -15.92 -15.17
C THR A 326 -6.99 -14.91 -14.07
N ASP A 327 -6.26 -13.79 -14.02
CA ASP A 327 -6.44 -12.75 -13.02
C ASP A 327 -7.64 -11.84 -13.36
N LYS A 328 -8.37 -11.42 -12.32
CA LYS A 328 -9.68 -10.75 -12.40
C LYS A 328 -9.63 -9.32 -12.98
N LYS A 329 -8.45 -8.81 -13.35
CA LYS A 329 -8.31 -7.53 -14.07
C LYS A 329 -8.62 -7.64 -15.57
N VAL A 330 -8.95 -8.84 -16.04
CA VAL A 330 -9.49 -9.09 -17.37
C VAL A 330 -10.94 -8.60 -17.43
N ARG A 331 -11.15 -7.37 -17.89
CA ARG A 331 -12.49 -6.86 -18.24
C ARG A 331 -12.82 -7.34 -19.65
N ASP A 332 -13.91 -8.08 -19.81
CA ASP A 332 -14.36 -8.64 -21.09
C ASP A 332 -13.33 -9.52 -21.82
N GLY A 333 -12.54 -10.31 -21.09
CA GLY A 333 -11.55 -11.22 -21.69
C GLY A 333 -10.24 -10.54 -22.15
N LYS A 334 -10.06 -9.23 -21.91
CA LYS A 334 -8.87 -8.48 -22.33
C LYS A 334 -8.03 -8.00 -21.15
N LEU A 335 -6.73 -8.27 -21.19
CA LEU A 335 -5.76 -7.72 -20.24
C LEU A 335 -5.59 -6.23 -20.44
N ARG A 336 -5.62 -5.45 -19.37
CA ARG A 336 -5.45 -3.99 -19.41
C ARG A 336 -4.14 -3.58 -18.74
N PHE A 337 -3.44 -2.64 -19.39
CA PHE A 337 -2.17 -2.12 -18.92
C PHE A 337 -2.23 -0.60 -18.80
N VAL A 338 -1.80 -0.11 -17.63
CA VAL A 338 -1.43 1.29 -17.45
C VAL A 338 -0.04 1.49 -18.05
N LEU A 339 0.11 2.52 -18.88
CA LEU A 339 1.38 2.83 -19.54
C LEU A 339 1.90 4.21 -19.14
N GLN A 340 3.22 4.31 -18.99
CA GLN A 340 3.94 5.56 -18.90
C GLN A 340 3.93 6.31 -20.24
N LYS A 341 3.91 7.65 -20.17
CA LYS A 341 4.11 8.57 -21.30
C LYS A 341 5.38 9.37 -21.03
N GLY A 342 6.53 8.81 -21.38
CA GLY A 342 7.82 9.23 -20.84
C GLY A 342 7.88 9.07 -19.31
N ILE A 343 8.90 9.65 -18.69
CA ILE A 343 9.07 9.61 -17.22
C ILE A 343 8.26 10.75 -16.57
N GLY A 344 7.52 10.43 -15.52
CA GLY A 344 6.74 11.39 -14.73
C GLY A 344 5.32 11.60 -15.23
N ASN A 345 4.84 10.75 -16.15
CA ASN A 345 3.48 10.86 -16.67
C ASN A 345 2.95 9.49 -17.14
N VAL A 346 1.63 9.39 -17.25
CA VAL A 346 0.91 8.22 -17.74
C VAL A 346 0.10 8.57 -18.98
N VAL A 347 -0.17 7.55 -19.80
CA VAL A 347 -1.01 7.71 -20.99
C VAL A 347 -2.48 7.77 -20.55
N GLU A 348 -3.15 8.85 -20.93
CA GLU A 348 -4.61 8.91 -20.99
C GLU A 348 -5.03 8.62 -22.43
N PHE A 349 -5.63 7.45 -22.66
CA PHE A 349 -6.00 6.99 -24.00
C PHE A 349 -7.26 7.69 -24.51
N GLU A 350 -8.20 7.92 -23.58
CA GLU A 350 -9.44 8.66 -23.75
C GLU A 350 -9.75 9.36 -22.41
N ASN A 351 -10.67 10.33 -22.41
CA ASN A 351 -11.03 11.07 -21.19
C ASN A 351 -11.41 10.12 -20.04
N GLY A 352 -10.59 10.08 -18.98
CA GLY A 352 -10.78 9.22 -17.82
C GLY A 352 -10.39 7.74 -18.03
N VAL A 353 -9.73 7.38 -19.14
CA VAL A 353 -9.31 6.01 -19.46
C VAL A 353 -7.78 5.92 -19.48
N TYR A 354 -7.21 5.28 -18.44
CA TYR A 354 -5.77 5.24 -18.20
C TYR A 354 -5.12 3.87 -18.43
N ALA A 355 -5.91 2.89 -18.86
CA ALA A 355 -5.40 1.59 -19.27
C ALA A 355 -5.91 1.22 -20.66
N MET A 356 -5.06 0.54 -21.43
CA MET A 356 -5.43 0.01 -22.74
C MET A 356 -5.45 -1.52 -22.74
N PRO A 357 -6.34 -2.15 -23.53
CA PRO A 357 -6.27 -3.58 -23.75
C PRO A 357 -4.99 -3.95 -24.53
N VAL A 358 -4.33 -5.03 -24.13
CA VAL A 358 -3.15 -5.59 -24.82
C VAL A 358 -3.43 -7.04 -25.18
N ALA A 359 -3.12 -7.41 -26.43
CA ALA A 359 -3.28 -8.76 -26.94
C ALA A 359 -2.31 -9.75 -26.27
N GLU A 360 -2.70 -11.02 -26.18
CA GLU A 360 -1.88 -12.06 -25.55
C GLU A 360 -0.54 -12.23 -26.22
N GLU A 361 -0.50 -12.18 -27.55
CA GLU A 361 0.72 -12.32 -28.33
C GLU A 361 1.73 -11.23 -27.94
N THR A 362 1.27 -9.98 -27.81
CA THR A 362 2.10 -8.84 -27.41
C THR A 362 2.57 -8.95 -25.97
N ALA A 363 1.69 -9.32 -25.03
CA ALA A 363 2.04 -9.49 -23.62
C ALA A 363 3.06 -10.63 -23.45
N ARG A 364 2.83 -11.76 -24.14
CA ARG A 364 3.70 -12.93 -24.16
C ARG A 364 5.09 -12.61 -24.70
N GLU A 365 5.17 -11.90 -25.82
CA GLU A 365 6.45 -11.47 -26.42
C GLU A 365 7.26 -10.68 -25.39
N VAL A 366 6.67 -9.66 -24.77
CA VAL A 366 7.36 -8.82 -23.79
C VAL A 366 7.82 -9.59 -22.56
N ILE A 367 7.00 -10.52 -22.05
CA ILE A 367 7.37 -11.36 -20.90
C ILE A 367 8.50 -12.34 -21.26
N THR A 368 8.48 -12.87 -22.48
CA THR A 368 9.49 -13.80 -22.97
C THR A 368 10.84 -13.11 -23.18
N GLU A 369 10.83 -11.85 -23.58
CA GLU A 369 12.01 -11.02 -23.78
C GLU A 369 12.53 -10.32 -22.51
N LEU A 370 11.82 -10.44 -21.39
CA LEU A 370 12.35 -9.97 -20.11
C LEU A 370 13.61 -10.77 -19.76
N PRO A 371 14.68 -10.07 -19.30
CA PRO A 371 15.94 -10.72 -18.96
C PRO A 371 15.77 -11.77 -17.86
#